data_AF-A0A329QVB7-F1
#
_entry.id   AF-A0A329QVB7-F1
#
_cell.length_a   1.000
_cell.length_b   1.000
_cell.length_c   1.000
_cell.angle_alpha   90.00
_cell.angle_beta   90.00
_cell.angle_gamma   90.00
#
_symmetry.space_group_name_H-M   'P 1'
#
loop_
_entity.id
_entity.type
_entity.pdbx_description
1 polymer ?
#
loop_
_entity_poly.entity_id
_entity_poly.type
_entity_poly.pdbx_seq_one_letter_code
_entity_poly.pdbx_strand_id
1 'polypeptide(L)'
;MTYTYDAFNRTIRVEQTDGGVVQHGYDPEGLRSRLDTNGSVSYFVHDGWHVVNELDETERVQASYVRGHEWLTQLDDQGDVAYYVNNIHGDVTHHTGQEGKILNAYTYDAFGNTLSAREQRVNPFRYAGEMQDALTGHYYLRARFYNPLIARFT
;
A
#
# COMPACT_ATOMS: atom_id res chain seq x y z
N MET A 1 -6.89 18.46 -6.39
CA MET A 1 -6.23 17.28 -6.95
C MET A 1 -6.75 17.07 -8.36
N THR A 2 -5.87 16.70 -9.29
CA THR A 2 -6.22 16.40 -10.68
C THR A 2 -5.86 14.95 -10.98
N TYR A 3 -6.76 14.22 -11.64
CA TYR A 3 -6.58 12.81 -11.97
C TYR A 3 -6.47 12.64 -13.48
N THR A 4 -5.52 11.82 -13.91
CA THR A 4 -5.38 11.40 -15.31
C THR A 4 -5.57 9.90 -15.40
N TYR A 5 -6.32 9.46 -16.41
CA TYR A 5 -6.66 8.07 -16.64
C TYR A 5 -6.12 7.59 -17.99
N ASP A 6 -5.83 6.30 -18.09
CA ASP A 6 -5.57 5.65 -19.37
C ASP A 6 -6.86 5.26 -20.12
N ALA A 7 -6.72 4.68 -21.30
CA ALA A 7 -7.84 4.22 -22.13
C ALA A 7 -8.68 3.10 -21.49
N PHE A 8 -8.22 2.49 -20.41
CA PHE A 8 -8.93 1.48 -19.63
C PHE A 8 -9.57 2.06 -18.36
N ASN A 9 -9.61 3.38 -18.23
CA ASN A 9 -10.11 4.12 -17.06
C ASN A 9 -9.33 3.80 -15.77
N ARG A 10 -8.04 3.47 -15.86
CA ARG A 10 -7.17 3.29 -14.69
C ARG A 10 -6.43 4.59 -14.40
N THR A 11 -6.37 5.00 -13.14
CA THR A 11 -5.65 6.23 -12.73
C THR A 11 -4.15 6.06 -12.99
N ILE A 12 -3.57 6.83 -13.89
CA ILE A 12 -2.13 6.78 -14.21
C ILE A 12 -1.33 7.92 -13.58
N ARG A 13 -2.00 9.01 -13.18
CA ARG A 13 -1.37 10.15 -12.55
C ARG A 13 -2.34 10.89 -11.63
N VAL A 14 -1.87 11.28 -10.45
CA VAL A 14 -2.55 12.17 -9.52
C VAL A 14 -1.63 13.34 -9.20
N GLU A 15 -2.13 14.56 -9.40
CA GLU A 15 -1.44 15.80 -9.04
C GLU A 15 -2.15 16.45 -7.86
N GLN A 16 -1.42 16.67 -6.78
CA GLN A 16 -1.89 17.34 -5.58
C GLN A 16 -1.86 18.86 -5.72
N THR A 17 -2.65 19.53 -4.89
CA THR A 17 -2.71 21.00 -4.88
C THR A 17 -1.42 21.66 -4.40
N ASP A 18 -0.60 20.93 -3.63
CA ASP A 18 0.72 21.36 -3.17
C ASP A 18 1.85 21.04 -4.16
N GLY A 19 1.53 20.47 -5.33
CA GLY A 19 2.49 20.09 -6.36
C GLY A 19 3.01 18.65 -6.25
N GLY A 20 2.62 17.89 -5.23
CA GLY A 20 2.96 16.46 -5.15
C GLY A 20 2.38 15.66 -6.31
N VAL A 21 3.17 14.73 -6.86
CA VAL A 21 2.76 13.90 -8.01
C VAL A 21 2.91 12.43 -7.66
N VAL A 22 1.86 11.67 -7.94
CA VAL A 22 1.89 10.20 -7.95
C VAL A 22 1.63 9.71 -9.36
N GLN A 23 2.43 8.77 -9.85
CA GLN A 23 2.19 8.08 -11.11
C GLN A 23 2.09 6.56 -10.88
N HIS A 24 1.13 5.94 -11.54
CA HIS A 24 0.88 4.51 -11.44
C HIS A 24 1.18 3.84 -12.79
N GLY A 25 1.91 2.73 -12.76
CA GLY A 25 2.05 1.81 -13.87
C GLY A 25 1.32 0.51 -13.58
N TYR A 26 0.72 -0.07 -14.61
CA TYR A 26 -0.06 -1.30 -14.52
C TYR A 26 0.53 -2.36 -15.45
N ASP A 27 0.51 -3.61 -15.01
CA ASP A 27 0.84 -4.75 -15.86
C ASP A 27 -0.29 -5.08 -16.87
N PRO A 28 -0.07 -6.03 -17.79
CA PRO A 28 -1.09 -6.46 -18.75
C PRO A 28 -2.37 -7.02 -18.11
N GLU A 29 -2.28 -7.57 -16.91
CA GLU A 29 -3.40 -8.08 -16.11
C GLU A 29 -4.19 -6.95 -15.42
N GLY A 30 -3.65 -5.74 -15.40
CA GLY A 30 -4.27 -4.55 -14.84
C GLY A 30 -3.97 -4.32 -13.36
N LEU A 31 -3.03 -5.05 -12.78
CA LEU A 31 -2.54 -4.82 -11.42
C LEU A 31 -1.45 -3.75 -11.42
N ARG A 32 -1.40 -2.94 -10.36
CA ARG A 32 -0.38 -1.90 -10.21
C ARG A 32 0.98 -2.58 -10.02
N SER A 33 1.85 -2.40 -11.01
CA SER A 33 3.20 -2.97 -11.06
C SER A 33 4.29 -1.92 -10.85
N ARG A 34 3.95 -0.63 -10.94
CA ARG A 34 4.86 0.50 -10.66
C ARG A 34 4.12 1.61 -9.90
N LEU A 35 4.80 2.20 -8.93
CA LEU A 35 4.39 3.43 -8.26
C LEU A 35 5.55 4.40 -8.24
N ASP A 36 5.29 5.64 -8.64
CA ASP A 36 6.26 6.72 -8.61
C ASP A 36 5.67 7.86 -7.80
N THR A 37 6.28 8.11 -6.63
CA THR A 37 5.85 9.13 -5.69
C THR A 37 6.92 10.21 -5.67
N ASN A 38 6.65 11.36 -6.30
CA ASN A 38 7.59 12.47 -6.42
C ASN A 38 8.99 12.07 -6.95
N GLY A 39 9.08 11.12 -7.88
CA GLY A 39 10.33 10.62 -8.45
C GLY A 39 10.92 9.40 -7.74
N SER A 40 10.40 9.01 -6.58
CA SER A 40 10.78 7.76 -5.91
C SER A 40 9.96 6.61 -6.47
N VAL A 41 10.62 5.63 -7.09
CA VAL A 41 9.99 4.54 -7.82
C VAL A 41 10.05 3.24 -7.03
N SER A 42 8.90 2.60 -6.86
CA SER A 42 8.76 1.22 -6.42
C SER A 42 8.14 0.37 -7.54
N TYR A 43 8.55 -0.89 -7.65
CA TYR A 43 7.89 -1.91 -8.45
C TYR A 43 7.24 -2.96 -7.57
N PHE A 44 6.14 -3.56 -8.06
CA PHE A 44 5.42 -4.61 -7.34
C PHE A 44 5.39 -5.89 -8.16
N VAL A 45 5.83 -6.98 -7.54
CA VAL A 45 5.74 -8.34 -8.10
C VAL A 45 4.51 -9.02 -7.53
N HIS A 46 3.71 -9.61 -8.42
CA HIS A 46 2.46 -10.29 -8.05
C HIS A 46 2.57 -11.80 -8.23
N ASP A 47 1.95 -12.54 -7.32
CA ASP A 47 1.55 -13.94 -7.49
C ASP A 47 0.02 -14.00 -7.53
N GLY A 48 -0.52 -14.28 -8.72
CA GLY A 48 -1.95 -14.07 -9.01
C GLY A 48 -2.33 -12.59 -8.81
N TRP A 49 -3.18 -12.29 -7.83
CA TRP A 49 -3.62 -10.93 -7.50
C TRP A 49 -2.95 -10.35 -6.24
N HIS A 50 -2.02 -11.09 -5.66
CA HIS A 50 -1.37 -10.72 -4.41
C HIS A 50 0.03 -10.19 -4.67
N VAL A 51 0.33 -9.01 -4.12
CA VAL A 51 1.70 -8.49 -4.08
C VAL A 51 2.53 -9.39 -3.18
N VAL A 52 3.62 -9.92 -3.72
CA VAL A 52 4.58 -10.77 -3.00
C VAL A 52 5.92 -10.08 -2.77
N ASN A 53 6.28 -9.10 -3.59
CA ASN A 53 7.48 -8.28 -3.38
C ASN A 53 7.25 -6.82 -3.77
N GLU A 54 7.91 -5.92 -3.04
CA GLU A 54 8.20 -4.55 -3.44
C GLU A 54 9.68 -4.44 -3.78
N LEU A 55 9.99 -3.86 -4.94
CA LEU A 55 11.36 -3.64 -5.42
C LEU A 55 11.64 -2.14 -5.53
N ASP A 56 12.89 -1.75 -5.35
CA ASP A 56 13.35 -0.38 -5.65
C ASP A 56 13.54 -0.14 -7.16
N GLU A 57 13.95 1.07 -7.52
CA GLU A 57 14.22 1.50 -8.90
C GLU A 57 15.30 0.68 -9.62
N THR A 58 16.14 -0.06 -8.88
CA THR A 58 17.18 -0.96 -9.39
C THR A 58 16.77 -2.43 -9.37
N GLU A 59 15.48 -2.70 -9.16
CA GLU A 59 14.88 -4.04 -9.08
C GLU A 59 15.40 -4.90 -7.91
N ARG A 60 15.96 -4.28 -6.87
CA ARG A 60 16.32 -4.99 -5.63
C ARG A 60 15.11 -5.10 -4.72
N VAL A 61 14.92 -6.28 -4.11
CA VAL A 61 13.84 -6.52 -3.15
C VAL A 61 14.04 -5.62 -1.92
N GLN A 62 13.01 -4.82 -1.61
CA GLN A 62 12.93 -3.96 -0.43
C GLN A 62 12.01 -4.56 0.63
N ALA A 63 10.96 -5.27 0.19
CA ALA A 63 10.10 -6.03 1.07
C ALA A 63 9.52 -7.26 0.36
N SER A 64 9.40 -8.36 1.10
CA SER A 64 8.64 -9.55 0.69
C SER A 64 7.44 -9.74 1.61
N TYR A 65 6.33 -10.20 1.05
CA TYR A 65 5.08 -10.35 1.80
C TYR A 65 4.53 -11.77 1.72
N VAL A 66 4.04 -12.26 2.86
CA VAL A 66 3.28 -13.52 2.95
C VAL A 66 1.85 -13.17 3.33
N ARG A 67 0.91 -13.62 2.51
CA ARG A 67 -0.52 -13.41 2.69
C ARG A 67 -1.25 -14.75 2.71
N GLY A 68 -2.12 -14.93 3.70
CA GLY A 68 -3.12 -15.99 3.75
C GLY A 68 -4.49 -15.42 3.41
N HIS A 69 -5.48 -15.63 4.29
CA HIS A 69 -6.74 -14.88 4.20
C HIS A 69 -6.51 -13.36 4.40
N GLU A 70 -5.60 -13.03 5.31
CA GLU A 70 -5.11 -11.67 5.61
C GLU A 70 -3.59 -11.63 5.49
N TRP A 71 -2.99 -10.45 5.70
CA TRP A 71 -1.54 -10.33 5.79
C TRP A 71 -1.01 -11.09 7.00
N LEU A 72 0.07 -11.85 6.80
CA LEU A 72 0.71 -12.66 7.84
C LEU A 72 2.07 -12.08 8.20
N THR A 73 2.91 -11.86 7.18
CA THR A 73 4.32 -11.53 7.40
C THR A 73 4.85 -10.56 6.36
N GLN A 74 5.72 -9.65 6.78
CA GLN A 74 6.62 -8.86 5.93
C GLN A 74 8.06 -9.22 6.29
N LEU A 75 8.91 -9.42 5.28
CA LEU A 75 10.36 -9.46 5.41
C LEU A 75 10.92 -8.19 4.77
N ASP A 76 11.90 -7.56 5.38
CA ASP A 76 12.65 -6.47 4.73
C ASP A 76 13.83 -7.01 3.91
N ASP A 77 14.63 -6.11 3.33
CA ASP A 77 15.78 -6.42 2.48
C ASP A 77 16.96 -7.05 3.24
N GLN A 78 16.95 -7.03 4.58
CA GLN A 78 17.89 -7.78 5.42
C GLN A 78 17.33 -9.14 5.88
N GLY A 79 16.06 -9.43 5.59
CA GLY A 79 15.38 -10.64 6.02
C GLY A 79 14.83 -10.57 7.46
N ASP A 80 14.79 -9.39 8.09
CA ASP A 80 14.14 -9.24 9.38
C ASP A 80 12.63 -9.39 9.20
N VAL A 81 12.03 -10.16 10.11
CA VAL A 81 10.62 -10.56 10.00
C VAL A 81 9.74 -9.67 10.88
N ALA A 82 8.70 -9.11 10.28
CA ALA A 82 7.59 -8.46 10.97
C ALA A 82 6.28 -9.23 10.71
N TYR A 83 5.46 -9.40 11.75
CA TYR A 83 4.18 -10.09 11.69
C TYR A 83 3.04 -9.07 11.74
N TYR A 84 2.06 -9.25 10.86
CA TYR A 84 0.87 -8.43 10.81
C TYR A 84 -0.12 -8.85 11.92
N VAL A 85 -0.74 -7.85 12.55
CA VAL A 85 -1.87 -8.03 13.46
C VAL A 85 -3.07 -7.28 12.90
N ASN A 86 -4.09 -8.01 12.49
CA ASN A 86 -5.30 -7.45 11.89
C ASN A 86 -6.47 -7.50 12.87
N ASN A 87 -7.43 -6.59 12.72
CA ASN A 87 -8.73 -6.68 13.39
C ASN A 87 -9.71 -7.56 12.59
N ILE A 88 -10.93 -7.75 13.09
CA ILE A 88 -11.96 -8.59 12.44
C ILE A 88 -12.42 -8.08 11.07
N HIS A 89 -12.21 -6.79 10.76
CA HIS A 89 -12.50 -6.23 9.45
C HIS A 89 -11.38 -6.49 8.43
N GLY A 90 -10.21 -6.95 8.89
CA GLY A 90 -9.00 -7.12 8.09
C GLY A 90 -8.11 -5.89 8.06
N ASP A 91 -8.35 -4.89 8.92
CA ASP A 91 -7.50 -3.71 9.01
C ASP A 91 -6.18 -4.06 9.71
N VAL A 92 -5.06 -3.66 9.11
CA VAL A 92 -3.74 -3.79 9.76
C VAL A 92 -3.66 -2.84 10.94
N THR A 93 -3.69 -3.37 12.16
CA THR A 93 -3.59 -2.54 13.38
C THR A 93 -2.16 -2.42 13.89
N HIS A 94 -1.34 -3.46 13.75
CA HIS A 94 0.03 -3.45 14.23
C HIS A 94 0.95 -4.31 13.36
N HIS A 95 2.24 -3.99 13.40
CA HIS A 95 3.31 -4.91 13.05
C HIS A 95 4.09 -5.25 14.32
N THR A 96 4.36 -6.52 14.55
CA THR A 96 5.22 -6.96 15.65
C THR A 96 6.50 -7.59 15.11
N GLY A 97 7.65 -7.28 15.71
CA GLY A 97 8.89 -7.98 15.43
C GLY A 97 8.91 -9.40 16.04
N GLN A 98 10.00 -10.14 15.80
CA GLN A 98 10.16 -11.52 16.27
C GLN A 98 9.98 -11.72 17.78
N GLU A 99 10.35 -10.72 18.58
CA GLU A 99 10.22 -10.77 20.05
C GLU A 99 8.91 -10.12 20.56
N GLY A 100 7.94 -9.88 19.68
CA GLY A 100 6.66 -9.25 20.04
C GLY A 100 6.72 -7.74 20.25
N LYS A 101 7.88 -7.10 20.04
CA LYS A 101 8.00 -5.63 20.04
C LYS A 101 7.11 -5.04 18.95
N ILE A 102 6.26 -4.08 19.31
CA ILE A 102 5.45 -3.32 18.34
C ILE A 102 6.37 -2.42 17.51
N LEU A 103 6.52 -2.75 16.22
CA LEU A 103 7.25 -1.95 15.24
C LEU A 103 6.35 -0.84 14.72
N ASN A 104 5.13 -1.20 14.28
CA ASN A 104 4.15 -0.26 13.76
C ASN A 104 2.82 -0.38 14.51
N ALA A 105 2.07 0.71 14.61
CA ALA A 105 0.74 0.77 15.20
C ALA A 105 -0.14 1.78 14.45
N TYR A 106 -1.38 1.40 14.16
CA TYR A 106 -2.34 2.18 13.41
C TYR A 106 -3.71 2.17 14.07
N THR A 107 -4.42 3.29 13.97
CA THR A 107 -5.85 3.35 14.28
C THR A 107 -6.57 4.06 13.13
N TYR A 108 -7.82 3.67 12.89
CA TYR A 108 -8.64 4.18 11.80
C TYR A 108 -10.01 4.61 12.31
N ASP A 109 -10.65 5.52 11.59
CA ASP A 109 -12.09 5.69 11.70
C ASP A 109 -12.85 4.59 10.93
N ALA A 110 -14.18 4.63 10.98
CA ALA A 110 -15.04 3.65 10.33
C ALA A 110 -14.91 3.61 8.80
N PHE A 111 -14.34 4.65 8.17
CA PHE A 111 -14.20 4.79 6.73
C PHE A 111 -12.75 4.62 6.26
N GLY A 112 -11.84 4.25 7.16
CA GLY A 112 -10.44 4.00 6.84
C GLY A 112 -9.53 5.23 6.83
N ASN A 113 -9.98 6.37 7.37
CA ASN A 113 -9.06 7.48 7.63
C ASN A 113 -8.15 7.11 8.80
N THR A 114 -6.84 7.22 8.60
CA THR A 114 -5.85 6.97 9.64
C THR A 114 -5.91 8.06 10.71
N LEU A 115 -6.29 7.69 11.93
CA LEU A 115 -6.37 8.60 13.08
C LEU A 115 -5.02 8.73 13.80
N SER A 116 -4.25 7.63 13.85
CA SER A 116 -2.88 7.63 14.35
C SER A 116 -2.04 6.63 13.58
N ALA A 117 -0.80 6.98 13.27
CA ALA A 117 0.20 6.06 12.74
C ALA A 117 1.52 6.26 13.48
N ARG A 118 2.11 5.15 13.94
CA ARG A 118 3.50 5.10 14.39
C ARG A 118 4.20 4.02 13.60
N GLU A 119 5.30 4.35 12.93
CA GLU A 119 5.99 3.43 12.03
C GLU A 119 7.49 3.40 12.30
N GLN A 120 8.02 2.19 12.49
CA GLN A 120 9.46 1.89 12.47
C GLN A 120 9.86 1.14 11.19
N ARG A 121 8.88 0.58 10.47
CA ARG A 121 9.05 -0.11 9.18
C ARG A 121 8.11 0.50 8.15
N VAL A 122 8.55 0.60 6.91
CA VAL A 122 7.67 0.99 5.81
C VAL A 122 6.67 -0.13 5.58
N ASN A 123 5.38 0.23 5.55
CA ASN A 123 4.32 -0.70 5.23
C ASN A 123 3.25 0.03 4.40
N PRO A 124 2.94 -0.41 3.18
CA PRO A 124 1.90 0.23 2.40
C PRO A 124 0.50 -0.38 2.67
N PHE A 125 0.37 -1.53 3.33
CA PHE A 125 -0.91 -2.21 3.57
C PHE A 125 -1.58 -1.76 4.88
N ARG A 126 -2.84 -1.34 4.81
CA ARG A 126 -3.50 -0.55 5.87
C ARG A 126 -4.92 -1.05 6.13
N TYR A 127 -5.92 -0.16 6.09
CA TYR A 127 -7.34 -0.46 6.23
C TYR A 127 -7.80 -1.51 5.21
N ALA A 128 -8.59 -2.49 5.67
CA ALA A 128 -9.01 -3.69 4.94
C ALA A 128 -7.85 -4.47 4.28
N GLY A 129 -6.61 -4.28 4.75
CA GLY A 129 -5.42 -4.87 4.15
C GLY A 129 -5.09 -4.33 2.75
N GLU A 130 -5.68 -3.21 2.33
CA GLU A 130 -5.46 -2.63 1.01
C GLU A 130 -4.27 -1.66 1.03
N MET A 131 -3.64 -1.51 -0.14
CA MET A 131 -2.44 -0.68 -0.28
C MET A 131 -2.81 0.81 -0.27
N GLN A 132 -2.40 1.53 0.76
CA GLN A 132 -2.58 2.98 0.86
C GLN A 132 -1.44 3.70 0.14
N ASP A 133 -1.80 4.66 -0.69
CA ASP A 133 -0.86 5.62 -1.26
C ASP A 133 -0.56 6.70 -0.23
N ALA A 134 0.70 6.82 0.20
CA ALA A 134 1.08 7.72 1.29
C ALA A 134 0.87 9.19 0.96
N LEU A 135 0.97 9.57 -0.32
CA LEU A 135 0.82 10.94 -0.75
C LEU A 135 -0.68 11.31 -0.78
N THR A 136 -1.51 10.54 -1.49
CA THR A 136 -2.94 10.84 -1.69
C THR A 136 -3.86 10.37 -0.57
N GLY A 137 -3.42 9.42 0.26
CA GLY A 137 -4.23 8.78 1.31
C GLY A 137 -5.27 7.78 0.77
N HIS A 138 -5.33 7.57 -0.54
CA HIS A 138 -6.26 6.64 -1.16
C HIS A 138 -5.80 5.19 -1.03
N TYR A 139 -6.77 4.28 -1.04
CA TYR A 139 -6.53 2.84 -1.07
C TYR A 139 -6.66 2.32 -2.49
N TYR A 140 -5.68 1.55 -2.94
CA TYR A 140 -5.70 0.86 -4.23
C TYR A 140 -6.40 -0.50 -4.07
N LEU A 141 -7.61 -0.65 -4.63
CA LEU A 141 -8.40 -1.89 -4.59
C LEU A 141 -8.39 -2.61 -5.96
N ARG A 142 -7.25 -2.54 -6.66
CA ARG A 142 -7.03 -3.12 -8.00
C ARG A 142 -7.83 -2.44 -9.10
N ALA A 143 -9.14 -2.65 -9.14
CA ALA A 143 -10.03 -2.10 -10.16
C ALA A 143 -10.36 -0.62 -9.96
N ARG A 144 -10.35 -0.14 -8.71
CA ARG A 144 -10.68 1.25 -8.35
C ARG A 144 -9.84 1.72 -7.18
N PHE A 145 -9.74 3.04 -7.02
CA PHE A 145 -9.23 3.64 -5.79
C PHE A 145 -10.40 3.97 -4.86
N TYR A 146 -10.17 3.85 -3.56
CA TYR A 146 -11.09 4.29 -2.52
C TYR A 146 -10.51 5.48 -1.77
N ASN A 147 -11.29 6.55 -1.67
CA ASN A 147 -10.92 7.74 -0.91
C ASN A 147 -11.65 7.70 0.45
N PRO A 148 -10.91 7.52 1.56
CA PRO A 148 -11.50 7.42 2.90
C PRO A 148 -12.08 8.76 3.39
N LEU A 149 -11.57 9.90 2.92
CA LEU A 149 -12.01 11.23 3.35
C LEU A 149 -13.46 11.52 2.95
N ILE A 150 -13.88 10.98 1.80
CA ILE A 150 -15.23 11.14 1.24
C ILE A 150 -16.02 9.82 1.20
N ALA A 151 -15.47 8.77 1.83
CA ALA A 151 -16.03 7.44 1.98
C ALA A 151 -16.58 6.83 0.67
N ARG A 152 -15.84 6.97 -0.45
CA ARG A 152 -16.30 6.46 -1.76
C ARG A 152 -15.16 6.10 -2.69
N PHE A 153 -15.50 5.35 -3.73
CA PHE A 153 -14.61 5.06 -4.85
C PHE A 153 -14.40 6.27 -5.75
N THR A 154 -13.20 6.39 -6.31
CA THR A 154 -12.79 7.40 -7.30
C THR A 154 -12.42 6.73 -8.62
#